data_AF-A0A1A7QMS8-F1
#
_entry.id   AF-A0A1A7QMS8-F1
#
_cell.length_a   1.000
_cell.length_b   1.000
_cell.length_c   1.000
_cell.angle_alpha   90.00
_cell.angle_beta   90.00
_cell.angle_gamma   90.00
#
_symmetry.space_group_name_H-M   'P 1'
#
loop_
_entity.id
_entity.type
_entity.pdbx_description
1 polymer ?
#
loop_
_entity_poly.entity_id
_entity_poly.type
_entity_poly.pdbx_seq_one_letter_code
_entity_poly.pdbx_strand_id
1 'polypeptide(L)'
;MVGAASAETADKEELVRIRQAVGIDYVPGDDEPYMSERQLDYFRMLLLEWKRSIRSSAESTLQSLQDGPIREPDLADRASSETDWGIELRTRDRQRKVTAKIDSALRRIDEGEYGYCEVTGDPIGLKRLIARPVATMTVEAQEAHERREKISRDD
;
A
#
# COMPACT_ATOMS: atom_id res chain seq x y z
N MET A 1 -4.96 -11.64 -20.46
CA MET A 1 -5.54 -11.79 -19.10
C MET A 1 -4.90 -12.89 -18.25
N VAL A 2 -3.95 -13.70 -18.75
CA VAL A 2 -3.38 -14.85 -18.01
C VAL A 2 -2.44 -14.46 -16.85
N GLY A 3 -1.79 -13.29 -16.90
CA GLY A 3 -0.75 -12.92 -15.92
C GLY A 3 -1.25 -12.45 -14.54
N ALA A 4 -2.44 -11.86 -14.44
CA ALA A 4 -2.94 -11.29 -13.19
C ALA A 4 -3.47 -12.36 -12.22
N ALA A 5 -4.15 -13.38 -12.74
CA ALA A 5 -4.65 -14.51 -11.95
C ALA A 5 -3.50 -15.34 -11.35
N SER A 6 -2.38 -15.50 -12.09
CA SER A 6 -1.19 -16.19 -11.58
C SER A 6 -0.51 -15.43 -10.44
N ALA A 7 -0.40 -14.11 -10.53
CA ALA A 7 0.19 -13.28 -9.48
C ALA A 7 -0.66 -13.27 -8.20
N GLU A 8 -1.98 -13.22 -8.32
CA GLU A 8 -2.89 -13.29 -7.17
C GLU A 8 -2.82 -14.63 -6.44
N THR A 9 -2.63 -15.71 -7.18
CA THR A 9 -2.47 -17.05 -6.60
C THR A 9 -1.12 -17.16 -5.87
N ALA A 10 -0.06 -16.62 -6.45
CA ALA A 10 1.26 -16.55 -5.80
C ALA A 10 1.22 -15.74 -4.49
N ASP A 11 0.58 -14.56 -4.49
CA ASP A 11 0.39 -13.76 -3.27
C ASP A 11 -0.34 -14.60 -2.18
N LYS A 12 -1.24 -15.52 -2.55
CA LYS A 12 -2.07 -16.32 -1.61
C LYS A 12 -1.23 -17.37 -0.93
N GLU A 13 -0.46 -18.09 -1.72
CA GLU A 13 0.46 -19.12 -1.25
C GLU A 13 1.58 -18.52 -0.39
N GLU A 14 2.09 -17.35 -0.76
CA GLU A 14 3.08 -16.63 0.02
C GLU A 14 2.53 -16.17 1.38
N LEU A 15 1.34 -15.57 1.40
CA LEU A 15 0.71 -15.16 2.66
C LEU A 15 0.44 -16.32 3.62
N VAL A 16 0.03 -17.49 3.10
CA VAL A 16 -0.16 -18.68 3.94
C VAL A 16 1.16 -19.14 4.56
N ARG A 17 2.24 -19.17 3.78
CA ARG A 17 3.58 -19.54 4.27
C ARG A 17 4.08 -18.57 5.33
N ILE A 18 3.99 -17.27 5.07
CA ILE A 18 4.44 -16.22 6.00
C ILE A 18 3.65 -16.29 7.31
N ARG A 19 2.33 -16.44 7.25
CA ARG A 19 1.49 -16.50 8.45
C ARG A 19 1.86 -17.68 9.35
N GLN A 20 2.24 -18.81 8.75
CA GLN A 20 2.73 -19.97 9.49
C GLN A 20 4.09 -19.71 10.15
N ALA A 21 5.00 -18.99 9.48
CA ALA A 21 6.32 -18.66 9.99
C ALA A 21 6.28 -17.60 11.12
N VAL A 22 5.48 -16.55 10.94
CA VAL A 22 5.41 -15.39 11.86
C VAL A 22 4.68 -15.74 13.16
N GLY A 23 3.62 -16.55 13.07
CA GLY A 23 2.69 -16.82 14.17
C GLY A 23 1.57 -15.78 14.25
N ILE A 24 0.46 -16.15 14.90
CA ILE A 24 -0.81 -15.39 14.84
C ILE A 24 -0.73 -14.04 15.56
N ASP A 25 0.02 -13.95 16.66
CA ASP A 25 0.02 -12.79 17.57
C ASP A 25 1.36 -12.03 17.60
N TYR A 26 2.21 -12.25 16.61
CA TYR A 26 3.51 -11.60 16.57
C TYR A 26 3.41 -10.16 16.10
N VAL A 27 4.09 -9.26 16.82
CA VAL A 27 4.29 -7.86 16.45
C VAL A 27 5.79 -7.57 16.64
N PRO A 28 6.46 -6.98 15.63
CA PRO A 28 7.86 -6.58 15.74
C PRO A 28 8.13 -5.69 16.96
N GLY A 29 9.14 -6.07 17.74
CA GLY A 29 9.58 -5.36 18.94
C GLY A 29 11.05 -4.92 18.87
N ASP A 30 11.45 -4.07 19.81
CA ASP A 30 12.86 -3.65 19.95
C ASP A 30 13.72 -4.69 20.71
N ASP A 31 13.10 -5.78 21.17
CA ASP A 31 13.71 -6.89 21.92
C ASP A 31 14.38 -7.96 21.02
N GLU A 32 14.32 -7.78 19.70
CA GLU A 32 14.92 -8.65 18.70
C GLU A 32 15.76 -7.85 17.68
N PRO A 33 16.64 -8.49 16.92
CA PRO A 33 17.44 -7.79 15.91
C PRO A 33 16.55 -7.05 14.90
N TYR A 34 16.89 -5.79 14.65
CA TYR A 34 16.19 -4.95 13.69
C TYR A 34 16.21 -5.57 12.29
N MET A 35 15.04 -5.65 11.66
CA MET A 35 14.83 -6.29 10.36
C MET A 35 15.31 -7.75 10.32
N SER A 36 15.09 -8.50 11.40
CA SER A 36 15.21 -9.96 11.39
C SER A 36 14.28 -10.59 10.35
N GLU A 37 14.54 -11.83 9.96
CA GLU A 37 13.69 -12.60 9.04
C GLU A 37 12.22 -12.58 9.47
N ARG A 38 11.97 -12.70 10.77
CA ARG A 38 10.61 -12.66 11.34
C ARG A 38 9.95 -11.28 11.24
N GLN A 39 10.71 -10.20 11.44
CA GLN A 39 10.21 -8.83 11.25
C GLN A 39 9.89 -8.56 9.78
N LEU A 40 10.79 -8.95 8.88
CA LEU A 40 10.61 -8.78 7.44
C LEU A 40 9.38 -9.55 6.95
N ASP A 41 9.19 -10.79 7.43
CA ASP A 41 8.01 -11.59 7.12
C ASP A 41 6.72 -10.94 7.64
N TYR A 42 6.71 -10.35 8.84
CA TYR A 42 5.57 -9.59 9.34
C TYR A 42 5.23 -8.40 8.43
N PHE A 43 6.22 -7.60 8.02
CA PHE A 43 5.98 -6.46 7.13
C PHE A 43 5.56 -6.89 5.73
N ARG A 44 6.13 -7.98 5.21
CA ARG A 44 5.73 -8.59 3.94
C ARG A 44 4.27 -9.04 3.98
N MET A 45 3.84 -9.69 5.07
CA MET A 45 2.44 -10.05 5.30
C MET A 45 1.54 -8.82 5.25
N LEU A 46 1.87 -7.78 6.03
CA LEU A 46 1.08 -6.55 6.12
C LEU A 46 0.94 -5.86 4.75
N LEU A 47 2.03 -5.81 3.96
CA LEU A 47 2.04 -5.24 2.61
C LEU A 47 1.17 -6.05 1.63
N LEU A 48 1.28 -7.38 1.64
CA LEU A 48 0.49 -8.27 0.77
C LEU A 48 -1.00 -8.24 1.12
N GLU A 49 -1.35 -8.21 2.41
CA GLU A 49 -2.74 -8.06 2.86
C GLU A 49 -3.32 -6.71 2.44
N TRP A 50 -2.54 -5.63 2.58
CA TRP A 50 -2.98 -4.31 2.14
C TRP A 50 -3.18 -4.26 0.62
N LYS A 51 -2.26 -4.83 -0.16
CA LYS A 51 -2.39 -4.95 -1.63
C LYS A 51 -3.65 -5.72 -2.03
N ARG A 52 -3.95 -6.82 -1.34
CA ARG A 52 -5.20 -7.58 -1.53
C ARG A 52 -6.44 -6.76 -1.24
N SER A 53 -6.45 -6.04 -0.13
CA SER A 53 -7.57 -5.19 0.26
C SER A 53 -7.87 -4.13 -0.81
N ILE A 54 -6.83 -3.50 -1.35
CA ILE A 54 -6.95 -2.53 -2.45
C ILE A 54 -7.52 -3.21 -3.71
N ARG A 55 -7.03 -4.39 -4.08
CA ARG A 55 -7.50 -5.14 -5.25
C ARG A 55 -8.98 -5.54 -5.11
N SER A 56 -9.37 -6.09 -3.96
CA SER A 56 -10.75 -6.48 -3.68
C SER A 56 -11.70 -5.26 -3.68
N SER A 57 -11.26 -4.13 -3.12
CA SER A 57 -12.02 -2.88 -3.20
C SER A 57 -12.21 -2.44 -4.66
N ALA A 58 -11.17 -2.50 -5.50
CA ALA A 58 -11.26 -2.12 -6.90
C ALA A 58 -12.19 -3.04 -7.71
N GLU A 59 -12.18 -4.35 -7.44
CA GLU A 59 -13.10 -5.31 -8.05
C GLU A 59 -14.56 -5.04 -7.65
N SER A 60 -14.81 -4.80 -6.36
CA SER A 60 -16.14 -4.46 -5.87
C SER A 60 -16.68 -3.19 -6.51
N THR A 61 -15.85 -2.15 -6.67
CA THR A 61 -16.30 -0.93 -7.32
C THR A 61 -16.58 -1.12 -8.80
N LEU A 62 -15.74 -1.88 -9.51
CA LEU A 62 -15.98 -2.20 -10.91
C LEU A 62 -17.30 -2.95 -11.11
N GLN A 63 -17.62 -3.88 -10.20
CA GLN A 63 -18.91 -4.59 -10.23
C GLN A 63 -20.08 -3.60 -10.02
N SER A 64 -20.00 -2.74 -9.00
CA SER A 64 -21.04 -1.72 -8.75
C SER A 64 -21.25 -0.76 -9.93
N LEU A 65 -20.18 -0.42 -10.65
CA LEU A 65 -20.26 0.42 -11.85
C LEU A 65 -20.85 -0.30 -13.06
N GLN A 66 -20.61 -1.61 -13.20
CA GLN A 66 -21.22 -2.44 -14.24
C GLN A 66 -22.71 -2.67 -14.01
N ASP A 67 -23.12 -2.74 -12.74
CA ASP A 67 -24.52 -2.87 -12.33
C ASP A 67 -25.28 -1.52 -12.32
N GLY A 68 -24.57 -0.41 -12.58
CA GLY A 68 -25.15 0.94 -12.71
C GLY A 68 -26.05 1.09 -13.95
N PRO A 69 -27.02 2.03 -13.93
CA PRO A 69 -28.11 2.06 -14.90
C PRO A 69 -27.61 2.24 -16.34
N ILE A 70 -27.90 1.25 -17.18
CA ILE A 70 -27.62 1.20 -18.63
C ILE A 70 -28.33 2.34 -19.41
N ARG A 71 -29.19 3.14 -18.76
CA ARG A 71 -29.84 4.34 -19.28
C ARG A 71 -30.50 5.12 -18.15
N GLU A 72 -29.92 6.25 -17.74
CA GLU A 72 -30.59 7.19 -16.83
C GLU A 72 -31.64 8.00 -17.58
N PRO A 73 -32.93 7.96 -17.18
CA PRO A 73 -34.01 8.59 -17.94
C PRO A 73 -34.01 10.12 -17.88
N ASP A 74 -33.46 10.72 -16.81
CA ASP A 74 -33.48 12.17 -16.59
C ASP A 74 -32.08 12.80 -16.46
N LEU A 75 -32.03 14.13 -16.60
CA LEU A 75 -30.79 14.91 -16.59
C LEU A 75 -30.15 15.04 -15.19
N ALA A 76 -30.95 14.93 -14.12
CA ALA A 76 -30.46 15.05 -12.75
C ALA A 76 -29.78 13.76 -12.29
N ASP A 77 -30.35 12.61 -12.64
CA ASP A 77 -29.76 11.28 -12.46
C ASP A 77 -28.41 11.21 -13.19
N ARG A 78 -28.38 11.68 -14.45
CA ARG A 78 -27.15 11.76 -15.25
C ARG A 78 -26.06 12.62 -14.64
N ALA A 79 -26.41 13.80 -14.14
CA ALA A 79 -25.44 14.69 -13.50
C ALA A 79 -24.86 14.08 -12.21
N SER A 80 -25.71 13.39 -11.44
CA SER A 80 -25.30 12.69 -10.21
C SER A 80 -24.31 11.57 -10.53
N SER A 81 -24.66 10.70 -11.48
CA SER A 81 -23.80 9.61 -11.91
C SER A 81 -22.46 10.10 -12.44
N GLU A 82 -22.42 11.07 -13.35
CA GLU A 82 -21.15 11.61 -13.88
C GLU A 82 -20.22 12.13 -12.76
N THR A 83 -20.79 12.69 -11.70
CA THR A 83 -20.02 13.12 -10.52
C THR A 83 -19.42 11.93 -9.76
N ASP A 84 -20.22 10.90 -9.51
CA ASP A 84 -19.79 9.67 -8.82
C ASP A 84 -18.69 8.94 -9.60
N TRP A 85 -18.83 8.85 -10.94
CA TRP A 85 -17.78 8.34 -11.83
C TRP A 85 -16.48 9.14 -11.71
N GLY A 86 -16.58 10.47 -11.64
CA GLY A 86 -15.44 11.36 -11.46
C GLY A 86 -14.74 11.22 -10.12
N ILE A 87 -15.48 10.91 -9.05
CA ILE A 87 -14.91 10.59 -7.73
C ILE A 87 -14.18 9.25 -7.80
N GLU A 88 -14.81 8.24 -8.39
CA GLU A 88 -14.26 6.89 -8.44
C GLU A 88 -12.97 6.81 -9.24
N LEU A 89 -12.90 7.50 -10.38
CA LEU A 89 -11.67 7.56 -11.18
C LEU A 89 -10.47 8.11 -10.38
N ARG A 90 -10.70 9.13 -9.55
CA ARG A 90 -9.67 9.70 -8.67
C ARG A 90 -9.28 8.75 -7.55
N THR A 91 -10.24 8.02 -6.97
CA THR A 91 -9.99 6.99 -5.96
C THR A 91 -9.09 5.89 -6.53
N ARG A 92 -9.42 5.39 -7.73
CA ARG A 92 -8.62 4.38 -8.42
C ARG A 92 -7.20 4.84 -8.71
N ASP A 93 -7.03 6.08 -9.16
CA ASP A 93 -5.68 6.61 -9.43
C ASP A 93 -4.84 6.74 -8.15
N ARG A 94 -5.46 7.05 -7.00
CA ARG A 94 -4.78 7.01 -5.69
C ARG A 94 -4.42 5.58 -5.30
N GLN A 95 -5.34 4.63 -5.43
CA GLN A 95 -5.11 3.20 -5.15
C GLN A 95 -3.98 2.61 -6.00
N ARG A 96 -3.89 2.98 -7.29
CA ARG A 96 -2.77 2.59 -8.17
C ARG A 96 -1.43 3.10 -7.64
N LYS A 97 -1.36 4.37 -7.22
CA LYS A 97 -0.14 4.95 -6.63
C LYS A 97 0.25 4.25 -5.33
N VAL A 98 -0.73 3.89 -4.50
CA VAL A 98 -0.48 3.12 -3.26
C VAL A 98 0.04 1.73 -3.60
N THR A 99 -0.57 1.03 -4.56
CA THR A 99 -0.12 -0.30 -5.00
C THR A 99 1.33 -0.26 -5.49
N ALA A 100 1.69 0.76 -6.30
CA ALA A 100 3.07 0.93 -6.75
C ALA A 100 4.06 1.14 -5.59
N LYS A 101 3.66 1.83 -4.53
CA LYS A 101 4.47 1.98 -3.31
C LYS A 101 4.62 0.67 -2.54
N ILE A 102 3.56 -0.14 -2.48
CA ILE A 102 3.61 -1.47 -1.87
C ILE A 102 4.57 -2.38 -2.64
N ASP A 103 4.46 -2.42 -3.97
CA ASP A 103 5.37 -3.20 -4.81
C ASP A 103 6.83 -2.77 -4.64
N SER A 104 7.07 -1.46 -4.50
CA SER A 104 8.40 -0.95 -4.20
C SER A 104 8.91 -1.38 -2.82
N ALA A 105 8.05 -1.38 -1.80
CA ALA A 105 8.40 -1.82 -0.45
C ALA A 105 8.73 -3.32 -0.43
N LEU A 106 7.96 -4.15 -1.14
CA LEU A 106 8.22 -5.58 -1.29
C LEU A 106 9.58 -5.84 -1.95
N ARG A 107 9.90 -5.13 -3.05
CA ARG A 107 11.23 -5.23 -3.68
C ARG A 107 12.35 -4.87 -2.71
N ARG A 108 12.18 -3.81 -1.93
CA ARG A 108 13.17 -3.42 -0.91
C ARG A 108 13.35 -4.47 0.19
N ILE A 109 12.32 -5.25 0.52
CA ILE A 109 12.45 -6.40 1.42
C ILE A 109 13.34 -7.46 0.77
N ASP A 110 13.10 -7.76 -0.51
CA ASP A 110 13.88 -8.76 -1.26
C ASP A 110 15.35 -8.33 -1.45
N GLU A 111 15.60 -7.03 -1.57
CA GLU A 111 16.93 -6.42 -1.71
C GLU A 111 17.65 -6.23 -0.36
N GLY A 112 16.95 -6.41 0.77
CA GLY A 112 17.51 -6.20 2.12
C GLY A 112 17.65 -4.73 2.53
N GLU A 113 16.98 -3.81 1.82
CA GLU A 113 17.02 -2.36 2.08
C GLU A 113 15.80 -1.85 2.87
N TYR A 114 14.80 -2.72 3.10
CA TYR A 114 13.61 -2.37 3.85
C TYR A 114 13.93 -2.01 5.30
N GLY A 115 13.21 -1.03 5.84
CA GLY A 115 13.43 -0.52 7.19
C GLY A 115 14.39 0.67 7.25
N TYR A 116 15.24 0.90 6.26
CA TYR A 116 16.22 1.99 6.31
C TYR A 116 15.77 3.24 5.54
N CYS A 117 16.18 4.41 6.01
CA CYS A 117 15.89 5.70 5.38
C CYS A 117 16.64 5.84 4.07
N GLU A 118 15.94 6.11 2.97
CA GLU A 118 16.56 6.28 1.63
C GLU A 118 17.47 7.51 1.53
N VAL A 119 17.35 8.46 2.45
CA VAL A 119 18.13 9.71 2.44
C VAL A 119 19.34 9.64 3.37
N THR A 120 19.18 9.07 4.56
CA THR A 120 20.23 9.09 5.60
C THR A 120 20.84 7.72 5.88
N GLY A 121 20.18 6.63 5.50
CA GLY A 121 20.54 5.26 5.89
C GLY A 121 20.12 4.87 7.30
N ASP A 122 19.56 5.79 8.08
CA ASP A 122 19.15 5.52 9.46
C ASP A 122 17.97 4.54 9.55
N PRO A 123 17.88 3.72 10.62
CA PRO A 123 16.74 2.83 10.83
C PRO A 123 15.44 3.63 11.02
N ILE A 124 14.41 3.25 10.28
CA ILE A 124 13.05 3.76 10.44
C ILE A 124 12.41 3.04 11.62
N GLY A 125 11.91 3.79 12.61
CA GLY A 125 11.33 3.20 13.81
C GLY A 125 10.20 2.20 13.52
N LEU A 126 10.21 1.06 14.22
CA LEU A 126 9.22 -0.02 14.00
C LEU A 126 7.78 0.46 14.12
N LYS A 127 7.48 1.31 15.12
CA LYS A 127 6.15 1.93 15.30
C LYS A 127 5.69 2.70 14.06
N ARG A 128 6.61 3.37 13.35
CA ARG A 128 6.31 4.11 12.12
C ARG A 128 6.02 3.15 10.97
N LEU A 129 6.79 2.07 10.82
CA LEU A 129 6.57 1.06 9.79
C LEU A 129 5.28 0.27 10.03
N ILE A 130 4.94 -0.04 11.28
CA ILE A 130 3.66 -0.67 11.64
C ILE A 130 2.49 0.24 11.24
N ALA A 131 2.59 1.54 11.50
CA ALA A 131 1.56 2.51 11.11
C ALA A 131 1.53 2.79 9.59
N ARG A 132 2.70 2.79 8.94
CA ARG A 132 2.86 3.08 7.51
C ARG A 132 4.00 2.24 6.92
N PRO A 133 3.72 1.01 6.43
CA PRO A 133 4.76 0.08 5.99
C PRO A 133 5.41 0.45 4.66
N VAL A 134 4.89 1.47 3.97
CA VAL A 134 5.48 2.04 2.74
C VAL A 134 6.32 3.30 3.01
N ALA A 135 6.60 3.62 4.28
CA ALA A 135 7.43 4.76 4.62
C ALA A 135 8.89 4.50 4.20
N THR A 136 9.49 5.45 3.47
CA THR A 136 10.86 5.32 2.96
C THR A 136 11.88 6.17 3.71
N MET A 137 11.42 7.01 4.64
CA MET A 137 12.22 7.97 5.40
C MET A 137 11.86 7.92 6.88
N THR A 138 12.81 8.30 7.74
CA THR A 138 12.55 8.58 9.17
C THR A 138 11.60 9.78 9.32
N VAL A 139 11.12 10.02 10.55
CA VAL A 139 10.25 11.17 10.84
C VAL A 139 11.03 12.46 10.60
N GLU A 140 12.25 12.53 11.13
CA GLU A 140 13.15 13.67 11.10
C GLU A 140 13.54 14.01 9.65
N ALA A 141 13.87 13.00 8.85
CA ALA A 141 14.19 13.19 7.44
C ALA A 141 12.96 13.68 6.65
N GLN A 142 11.78 13.13 6.93
CA GLN A 142 10.52 13.57 6.32
C GLN A 142 10.21 15.03 6.66
N GLU A 143 10.31 15.42 7.93
CA GLU A 143 10.10 16.80 8.38
C GLU A 143 11.11 17.78 7.76
N ALA A 144 12.36 17.36 7.60
CA ALA A 144 13.38 18.15 6.92
C ALA A 144 13.07 18.34 5.43
N HIS A 145 12.59 17.30 4.76
CA HIS A 145 12.17 17.37 3.36
C HIS A 145 10.98 18.32 3.18
N GLU A 146 9.95 18.20 4.01
CA GLU A 146 8.76 19.05 3.97
C GLU A 146 9.06 20.53 4.26
N ARG A 147 10.00 20.81 5.19
CA ARG A 147 10.47 22.18 5.44
C ARG A 147 11.16 22.80 4.23
N ARG A 148 11.99 22.04 3.51
CA ARG A 148 12.68 22.50 2.29
C ARG A 148 11.70 22.76 1.15
N GLU A 149 10.72 21.87 0.97
CA GLU A 149 9.67 22.07 -0.05
C GLU A 149 8.84 23.33 0.20
N LYS A 150 8.52 23.66 1.46
CA LYS A 150 7.78 24.88 1.81
C LYS A 150 8.55 26.14 1.42
N ILE A 151 9.83 26.21 1.78
CA ILE A 151 10.68 27.36 1.47
C ILE A 151 10.78 27.57 -0.05
N SER A 152 10.95 26.48 -0.82
CA SER A 152 11.05 26.56 -2.29
C SER A 152 9.76 26.95 -3.02
N ARG A 153 8.59 26.92 -2.37
CA ARG A 153 7.31 27.30 -2.98
C ARG A 153 6.93 28.76 -2.75
N ASP A 154 7.58 29.40 -1.78
CA ASP A 154 7.34 30.81 -1.40
C ASP A 154 8.33 31.79 -2.08
N ASP A 155 9.29 31.28 -2.86
CA ASP A 155 10.20 32.03 -3.76
C ASP A 155 9.74 31.93 -5.23
#